data_AF-A0A0G1A9K3-F1
#
_entry.id   AF-A0A0G1A9K3-F1
#
_cell.length_a   1.000
_cell.length_b   1.000
_cell.length_c   1.000
_cell.angle_alpha   90.00
_cell.angle_beta   90.00
_cell.angle_gamma   90.00
#
_symmetry.space_group_name_H-M   'P 1'
#
loop_
_entity.id
_entity.type
_entity.pdbx_description
1 polymer ?
#
loop_
_entity_poly.entity_id
_entity_poly.type
_entity_poly.pdbx_seq_one_letter_code
_entity_poly.pdbx_strand_id
1 'polypeptide(L)'
;MFMFKRLVFLGLFALILSLILPLGFNQNDNFKTSAADELRLTKGAQVKHPALGGDFVVWIEYREGAYNLYFYNFTTKKESQLNKNFPLSFDAVGPVVYQNYVYLADHAAEGWNIWEFDIDRNLSRKLIKEDKAVQSLSAYEKYVTYEVKNDNTTDVFLLNKNSVSVEEMVKNITNDESYQKSPVIFGSLIAWGEFSVCKTEDVGCDPFKYGRVITYDILSGVKKIIKDNVASLSPVQINNWALSWSELEGSTKVVKVYGYTTGTGFNVSPSDYHSYNPIMFSDSLVYFVSRSAGEDLELFQFSTGKHTILSWSKAIKKEPTLGSSNRFVSWIDNRLGTDDLYYFDSQAEDPKAVSQASEDIIDQDNDGLRDSLEFTLGTNPFVLDTDNDGLADNEEVIRYHTYPTQYDSDGDGIKDGEEINNWLSDPLKFDSNNDGIDDKTSIVQGYNPMANRAKLTVYRTIKMEDPAQEKAEVSYLKRALNNYLGYGRWFVKNQTEWNNISNAYSYGGYNIKEIGAYLRGDKSAISFDTLATVWREQQELNKLASN
;
A
#
# COMPACT_ATOMS: atom_id res chain seq x y z
N MET A 1 -19.65 -2.89 -64.29
CA MET A 1 -18.33 -2.75 -64.95
C MET A 1 -17.45 -2.00 -63.94
N PHE A 2 -16.87 -2.72 -62.97
CA PHE A 2 -15.46 -3.19 -62.99
C PHE A 2 -14.48 -1.99 -63.05
N MET A 3 -13.45 -1.82 -62.22
CA MET A 3 -12.74 -2.70 -61.29
C MET A 3 -11.67 -1.84 -60.57
N PHE A 4 -11.39 -2.14 -59.29
CA PHE A 4 -10.08 -2.16 -58.61
C PHE A 4 -9.12 -0.95 -58.64
N LYS A 5 -8.66 -0.57 -57.44
CA LYS A 5 -7.23 -0.62 -57.08
C LYS A 5 -7.05 -0.85 -55.57
N ARG A 6 -6.72 -2.11 -55.22
CA ARG A 6 -6.01 -2.51 -54.00
C ARG A 6 -4.50 -2.30 -54.24
N LEU A 7 -3.79 -1.71 -53.29
CA LEU A 7 -2.35 -1.87 -53.05
C LEU A 7 -2.19 -1.85 -51.52
N VAL A 8 -2.09 -3.00 -50.84
CA VAL A 8 -0.86 -3.76 -50.55
C VAL A 8 0.16 -2.90 -49.81
N PHE A 9 0.08 -2.90 -48.48
CA PHE A 9 1.23 -2.72 -47.58
C PHE A 9 1.32 -3.98 -46.72
N LEU A 10 1.86 -5.04 -47.33
CA LEU A 10 2.32 -6.26 -46.66
C LEU A 10 3.83 -6.30 -46.93
N GLY A 11 4.62 -6.28 -45.87
CA GLY A 11 6.06 -6.54 -45.96
C GLY A 11 6.95 -5.43 -45.44
N LEU A 12 7.02 -5.29 -44.10
CA LEU A 12 8.26 -4.94 -43.42
C LEU A 12 8.19 -5.24 -41.90
N PHE A 13 7.78 -6.46 -41.51
CA PHE A 13 7.87 -6.90 -40.10
C PHE A 13 8.28 -8.37 -39.92
N ALA A 14 8.83 -8.99 -40.97
CA ALA A 14 9.15 -10.42 -41.00
C ALA A 14 10.65 -10.74 -41.20
N LEU A 15 11.56 -9.89 -40.71
CA LEU A 15 13.00 -10.12 -40.89
C LEU A 15 13.90 -9.79 -39.69
N ILE A 16 13.35 -9.85 -38.47
CA ILE A 16 14.15 -9.91 -37.22
C ILE A 16 13.57 -10.97 -36.28
N LEU A 17 13.31 -12.18 -36.77
CA LEU A 17 12.88 -13.29 -35.89
C LEU A 17 13.43 -14.65 -36.33
N SER A 18 14.69 -14.69 -36.77
CA SER A 18 15.35 -15.96 -37.17
C SER A 18 16.78 -16.16 -36.65
N LEU A 19 17.23 -15.38 -35.66
CA LEU A 19 18.52 -15.60 -35.00
C LEU A 19 18.39 -15.36 -33.49
N ILE A 20 17.83 -16.33 -32.77
CA ILE A 20 18.07 -16.47 -31.33
C ILE A 20 18.91 -17.73 -31.16
N LEU A 21 20.24 -17.55 -31.18
CA LEU A 21 21.17 -18.50 -30.57
C LEU A 21 21.32 -18.12 -29.09
N PRO A 22 21.52 -19.10 -28.19
CA PRO A 22 21.65 -18.83 -26.76
C PRO A 22 23.04 -18.22 -26.52
N LEU A 23 23.11 -16.90 -26.42
CA LEU A 23 24.29 -16.23 -25.89
C LEU A 23 24.20 -16.31 -24.36
N GLY A 24 25.07 -17.12 -23.78
CA GLY A 24 25.25 -17.21 -22.34
C GLY A 24 25.53 -15.83 -21.76
N PHE A 25 24.61 -15.35 -20.93
CA PHE A 25 24.81 -14.13 -20.18
C PHE A 25 25.51 -14.44 -18.86
N ASN A 26 26.58 -13.70 -18.68
CA ASN A 26 27.45 -13.67 -17.51
C ASN A 26 26.61 -13.30 -16.28
N GLN A 27 26.60 -14.15 -15.26
CA GLN A 27 26.11 -13.78 -13.95
C GLN A 27 27.11 -12.82 -13.33
N ASN A 28 26.74 -11.54 -13.20
CA ASN A 28 27.15 -10.62 -12.15
C ASN A 28 26.62 -9.22 -12.49
N ASP A 29 25.31 -9.03 -12.35
CA ASP A 29 24.76 -7.73 -11.99
C ASP A 29 23.76 -7.96 -10.87
N ASN A 30 24.20 -7.65 -9.65
CA ASN A 30 23.33 -7.56 -8.47
C ASN A 30 22.37 -6.38 -8.69
N PHE A 31 21.30 -6.60 -9.43
CA PHE A 31 20.21 -5.64 -9.56
C PHE A 31 19.45 -5.57 -8.24
N LYS A 32 19.82 -4.61 -7.37
CA LYS A 32 18.86 -3.99 -6.46
C LYS A 32 17.93 -3.14 -7.32
N THR A 33 16.87 -3.74 -7.86
CA THR A 33 15.75 -2.98 -8.44
C THR A 33 14.99 -2.32 -7.29
N SER A 34 15.10 -0.99 -7.16
CA SER A 34 14.21 -0.22 -6.30
C SER A 34 12.76 -0.34 -6.78
N ALA A 35 11.82 -0.28 -5.85
CA ALA A 35 10.39 -0.17 -6.14
C ALA A 35 10.12 0.92 -7.18
N ALA A 36 9.22 0.64 -8.12
CA ALA A 36 8.65 1.67 -8.97
C ALA A 36 7.58 2.41 -8.16
N ASP A 37 7.56 3.74 -8.20
CA ASP A 37 6.82 4.58 -7.24
C ASP A 37 5.30 4.37 -7.30
N GLU A 38 4.73 3.82 -6.22
CA GLU A 38 3.29 3.58 -6.06
C GLU A 38 2.62 4.73 -5.31
N LEU A 39 1.50 5.24 -5.84
CA LEU A 39 0.78 6.39 -5.29
C LEU A 39 -0.63 5.98 -4.82
N ARG A 40 -0.97 6.30 -3.57
CA ARG A 40 -2.31 6.04 -2.98
C ARG A 40 -3.30 7.13 -3.40
N LEU A 41 -4.39 6.75 -4.06
CA LEU A 41 -5.43 7.67 -4.55
C LEU A 41 -6.58 7.86 -3.55
N THR A 42 -7.00 6.80 -2.86
CA THR A 42 -8.10 6.84 -1.87
C THR A 42 -7.59 6.63 -0.45
N LYS A 43 -8.30 7.15 0.56
CA LYS A 43 -7.92 6.99 1.98
C LYS A 43 -9.09 6.49 2.82
N GLY A 44 -8.94 5.31 3.42
CA GLY A 44 -9.96 4.72 4.30
C GLY A 44 -11.19 4.25 3.53
N ALA A 45 -11.04 3.95 2.25
CA ALA A 45 -12.14 3.67 1.35
C ALA A 45 -12.49 2.18 1.30
N GLN A 46 -13.69 1.88 0.80
CA GLN A 46 -14.10 0.53 0.39
C GLN A 46 -14.15 0.49 -1.13
N VAL A 47 -12.98 0.48 -1.78
CA VAL A 47 -12.86 0.49 -3.23
C VAL A 47 -13.09 -0.90 -3.83
N LYS A 48 -13.75 -0.94 -4.97
CA LYS A 48 -13.93 -2.12 -5.82
C LYS A 48 -13.72 -1.77 -7.28
N HIS A 49 -13.22 -2.74 -8.05
CA HIS A 49 -13.27 -2.76 -9.51
C HIS A 49 -12.69 -1.48 -10.15
N PRO A 50 -11.41 -1.15 -9.89
CA PRO A 50 -10.78 -0.10 -10.67
C PRO A 50 -10.77 -0.48 -12.15
N ALA A 51 -10.74 0.53 -13.02
CA ALA A 51 -10.44 0.36 -14.44
C ALA A 51 -9.73 1.61 -14.97
N LEU A 52 -8.61 1.39 -15.67
CA LEU A 52 -7.82 2.47 -16.24
C LEU A 52 -8.22 2.80 -17.69
N GLY A 53 -8.40 4.09 -17.94
CA GLY A 53 -8.41 4.66 -19.28
C GLY A 53 -7.02 5.10 -19.72
N GLY A 54 -6.97 5.96 -20.74
CA GLY A 54 -5.70 6.49 -21.24
C GLY A 54 -4.98 7.39 -20.21
N ASP A 55 -5.75 8.26 -19.54
CA ASP A 55 -5.24 9.23 -18.58
C ASP A 55 -6.24 9.49 -17.43
N PHE A 56 -6.98 8.46 -17.06
CA PHE A 56 -7.90 8.48 -15.93
C PHE A 56 -8.06 7.10 -15.33
N VAL A 57 -8.58 7.05 -14.11
CA VAL A 57 -9.04 5.82 -13.45
C VAL A 57 -10.49 6.00 -13.01
N VAL A 58 -11.28 4.94 -13.14
CA VAL A 58 -12.63 4.84 -12.58
C VAL A 58 -12.70 3.68 -11.60
N TRP A 59 -13.53 3.79 -10.57
CA TRP A 59 -13.71 2.74 -9.58
C TRP A 59 -15.08 2.85 -8.91
N ILE A 60 -15.52 1.76 -8.28
CA ILE A 60 -16.70 1.77 -7.43
C ILE A 60 -16.25 1.97 -5.99
N GLU A 61 -16.91 2.86 -5.25
CA GLU A 61 -16.62 3.10 -3.85
C GLU A 61 -17.90 3.27 -3.04
N TYR A 62 -17.92 2.71 -1.83
CA TYR A 62 -18.95 3.00 -0.85
C TYR A 62 -18.65 4.31 -0.12
N ARG A 63 -19.43 5.35 -0.39
CA ARG A 63 -19.39 6.63 0.33
C ARG A 63 -20.79 7.02 0.77
N GLU A 64 -20.91 7.59 1.97
CA GLU A 64 -22.15 8.20 2.47
C GLU A 64 -23.41 7.31 2.39
N GLY A 65 -23.25 6.00 2.54
CA GLY A 65 -24.37 5.05 2.57
C GLY A 65 -24.66 4.32 1.25
N ALA A 66 -23.94 4.62 0.16
CA ALA A 66 -24.19 4.02 -1.15
C ALA A 66 -22.90 3.72 -1.94
N TYR A 67 -22.95 2.68 -2.79
CA TYR A 67 -21.91 2.43 -3.78
C TYR A 67 -22.10 3.37 -4.97
N ASN A 68 -21.02 4.03 -5.39
CA ASN A 68 -21.03 4.98 -6.50
C ASN A 68 -19.81 4.79 -7.40
N LEU A 69 -19.97 5.16 -8.67
CA LEU A 69 -18.91 5.17 -9.67
C LEU A 69 -18.18 6.51 -9.63
N TYR A 70 -16.93 6.47 -9.19
CA TYR A 70 -16.02 7.60 -9.16
C TYR A 70 -15.04 7.55 -10.33
N PHE A 71 -14.55 8.72 -10.68
CA PHE A 71 -13.62 8.97 -11.77
C PHE A 71 -12.58 9.97 -11.30
N TYR A 72 -11.31 9.73 -11.60
CA TYR A 72 -10.21 10.64 -11.39
C TYR A 72 -9.40 10.82 -12.67
N ASN A 73 -9.21 12.07 -13.08
CA ASN A 73 -8.43 12.41 -14.26
C ASN A 73 -7.00 12.81 -13.85
N PHE A 74 -5.99 12.09 -14.35
CA PHE A 74 -4.59 12.30 -13.94
C PHE A 74 -4.04 13.64 -14.42
N THR A 75 -4.37 14.10 -15.64
CA THR A 75 -3.96 15.43 -16.14
C THR A 75 -4.52 16.59 -15.32
N THR A 76 -5.83 16.59 -15.06
CA THR A 76 -6.52 17.71 -14.40
C THR A 76 -6.48 17.62 -12.88
N LYS A 77 -6.13 16.45 -12.34
CA LYS A 77 -6.15 16.12 -10.91
C LYS A 77 -7.53 16.30 -10.26
N LYS A 78 -8.60 16.08 -11.03
CA LYS A 78 -9.98 16.24 -10.57
C LYS A 78 -10.67 14.90 -10.43
N GLU A 79 -11.34 14.74 -9.29
CA GLU A 79 -12.28 13.66 -9.02
C GLU A 79 -13.72 14.10 -9.33
N SER A 80 -14.54 13.19 -9.84
CA SER A 80 -15.99 13.38 -9.97
C SER A 80 -16.75 12.06 -9.89
N GLN A 81 -17.99 12.11 -9.40
CA GLN A 81 -18.94 10.99 -9.47
C GLN A 81 -19.65 10.98 -10.84
N LEU A 82 -19.72 9.81 -11.47
CA LEU A 82 -20.35 9.62 -12.79
C LEU A 82 -21.85 9.26 -12.68
N ASN A 83 -22.26 8.46 -11.69
CA ASN A 83 -23.63 7.96 -11.51
C ASN A 83 -24.50 8.86 -10.61
N LYS A 84 -24.61 10.17 -10.92
CA LYS A 84 -25.16 11.20 -10.00
C LYS A 84 -26.61 10.99 -9.52
N ASN A 85 -27.40 10.12 -10.15
CA ASN A 85 -28.84 10.00 -9.90
C ASN A 85 -29.32 8.58 -9.58
N PHE A 86 -28.42 7.61 -9.48
CA PHE A 86 -28.77 6.23 -9.11
C PHE A 86 -27.59 5.57 -8.40
N PRO A 87 -27.72 5.21 -7.12
CA PRO A 87 -26.69 4.43 -6.43
C PRO A 87 -26.56 3.06 -7.09
N LEU A 88 -25.36 2.51 -7.09
CA LEU A 88 -25.09 1.17 -7.58
C LEU A 88 -25.42 0.12 -6.52
N SER A 89 -25.76 -1.08 -6.98
CA SER A 89 -25.90 -2.25 -6.14
C SER A 89 -24.53 -2.72 -5.63
N PHE A 90 -24.51 -3.42 -4.50
CA PHE A 90 -23.25 -3.91 -3.90
C PHE A 90 -22.55 -4.97 -4.76
N ASP A 91 -23.30 -5.61 -5.64
CA ASP A 91 -22.95 -6.68 -6.57
C ASP A 91 -22.81 -6.18 -8.03
N ALA A 92 -22.71 -4.85 -8.24
CA ALA A 92 -22.39 -4.28 -9.53
C ALA A 92 -21.06 -4.84 -10.07
N VAL A 93 -21.01 -5.10 -11.37
CA VAL A 93 -19.89 -5.73 -12.08
C VAL A 93 -19.24 -4.73 -13.04
N GLY A 94 -17.91 -4.72 -13.07
CA GLY A 94 -17.12 -3.66 -13.68
C GLY A 94 -16.88 -2.52 -12.68
N PRO A 95 -16.43 -1.33 -13.13
CA PRO A 95 -16.33 -0.85 -14.51
C PRO A 95 -15.30 -1.55 -15.39
N VAL A 96 -15.49 -1.42 -16.71
CA VAL A 96 -14.45 -1.61 -17.73
C VAL A 96 -14.40 -0.39 -18.65
N VAL A 97 -13.23 -0.11 -19.22
CA VAL A 97 -12.98 1.10 -19.99
C VAL A 97 -12.55 0.77 -21.41
N TYR A 98 -13.10 1.51 -22.37
CA TYR A 98 -12.54 1.59 -23.72
C TYR A 98 -12.53 3.06 -24.17
N GLN A 99 -11.33 3.60 -24.41
CA GLN A 99 -11.13 5.03 -24.69
C GLN A 99 -11.74 5.92 -23.60
N ASN A 100 -12.75 6.72 -23.94
CA ASN A 100 -13.47 7.65 -23.07
C ASN A 100 -14.82 7.10 -22.58
N TYR A 101 -15.12 5.82 -22.88
CA TYR A 101 -16.35 5.16 -22.46
C TYR A 101 -16.10 4.22 -21.27
N VAL A 102 -17.00 4.28 -20.29
CA VAL A 102 -17.05 3.35 -19.16
C VAL A 102 -18.30 2.49 -19.28
N TYR A 103 -18.13 1.19 -19.06
CA TYR A 103 -19.21 0.21 -19.07
C TYR A 103 -19.28 -0.50 -17.72
N LEU A 104 -20.49 -0.73 -17.21
CA LEU A 104 -20.72 -1.58 -16.03
C LEU A 104 -22.06 -2.28 -16.13
N ALA A 105 -22.23 -3.36 -15.37
CA ALA A 105 -23.52 -3.99 -15.16
C ALA A 105 -23.97 -3.79 -13.72
N ASP A 106 -25.20 -3.32 -13.52
CA ASP A 106 -25.75 -3.00 -12.20
C ASP A 106 -27.05 -3.78 -11.97
N HIS A 107 -27.21 -4.33 -10.77
CA HIS A 107 -28.36 -5.14 -10.41
C HIS A 107 -29.49 -4.24 -9.89
N ALA A 108 -30.59 -4.22 -10.62
CA ALA A 108 -31.80 -3.48 -10.28
C ALA A 108 -33.00 -4.41 -10.07
N ALA A 109 -34.10 -3.86 -9.55
CA ALA A 109 -35.32 -4.63 -9.26
C ALA A 109 -35.90 -5.35 -10.50
N GLU A 110 -35.71 -4.77 -11.68
CA GLU A 110 -36.16 -5.37 -12.93
C GLU A 110 -35.21 -6.44 -13.48
N GLY A 111 -33.94 -6.48 -13.08
CA GLY A 111 -32.89 -7.33 -13.66
C GLY A 111 -31.53 -6.63 -13.69
N TRP A 112 -30.63 -7.08 -14.56
CA TRP A 112 -29.27 -6.59 -14.69
C TRP A 112 -29.14 -5.58 -15.83
N ASN A 113 -28.91 -4.32 -15.51
CA ASN A 113 -28.80 -3.24 -16.49
C ASN A 113 -27.33 -3.04 -16.89
N ILE A 114 -27.03 -3.11 -18.18
CA ILE A 114 -25.70 -2.74 -18.70
C ILE A 114 -25.73 -1.26 -19.10
N TRP A 115 -24.86 -0.48 -18.45
CA TRP A 115 -24.74 0.97 -18.63
C TRP A 115 -23.51 1.34 -19.44
N GLU A 116 -23.63 2.44 -20.19
CA GLU A 116 -22.52 3.13 -20.84
C GLU A 116 -22.47 4.58 -20.32
N PHE A 117 -21.28 5.04 -19.97
CA PHE A 117 -20.99 6.43 -19.61
C PHE A 117 -19.99 7.00 -20.62
N ASP A 118 -20.33 8.12 -21.24
CA ASP A 118 -19.45 8.94 -22.08
C ASP A 118 -18.84 10.03 -21.18
N ILE A 119 -17.57 9.87 -20.82
CA ILE A 119 -16.89 10.75 -19.88
C ILE A 119 -16.77 12.17 -20.45
N ASP A 120 -16.42 12.31 -21.73
CA ASP A 120 -16.17 13.61 -22.34
C ASP A 120 -17.46 14.44 -22.43
N ARG A 121 -18.59 13.78 -22.69
CA ARG A 121 -19.90 14.44 -22.79
C ARG A 121 -20.65 14.48 -21.46
N ASN A 122 -20.15 13.79 -20.43
CA ASN A 122 -20.83 13.59 -19.16
C ASN A 122 -22.28 13.08 -19.37
N LEU A 123 -22.42 12.08 -20.25
CA LEU A 123 -23.69 11.43 -20.56
C LEU A 123 -23.65 9.99 -20.07
N SER A 124 -24.80 9.47 -19.65
CA SER A 124 -24.99 8.06 -19.38
C SER A 124 -26.24 7.55 -20.08
N ARG A 125 -26.22 6.27 -20.48
CA ARG A 125 -27.39 5.57 -21.00
C ARG A 125 -27.35 4.10 -20.62
N LYS A 126 -28.54 3.54 -20.42
CA LYS A 126 -28.71 2.09 -20.38
C LYS A 126 -28.65 1.55 -21.81
N LEU A 127 -27.79 0.58 -22.05
CA LEU A 127 -27.70 -0.11 -23.35
C LEU A 127 -28.76 -1.19 -23.45
N ILE A 128 -28.74 -2.13 -22.51
CA ILE A 128 -29.64 -3.28 -22.46
C ILE A 128 -29.98 -3.64 -21.02
N LYS A 129 -30.92 -4.59 -20.89
CA LYS A 129 -31.29 -5.21 -19.64
C LYS A 129 -31.30 -6.73 -19.83
N GLU A 130 -30.57 -7.43 -18.97
CA GLU A 130 -30.57 -8.89 -18.86
C GLU A 130 -31.47 -9.32 -17.71
N ASP A 131 -32.20 -10.43 -17.88
CA ASP A 131 -33.03 -10.99 -16.80
C ASP A 131 -32.20 -11.80 -15.80
N LYS A 132 -31.00 -12.23 -16.21
CA LYS A 132 -30.09 -13.09 -15.45
C LYS A 132 -28.82 -12.34 -15.06
N ALA A 133 -28.12 -12.88 -14.06
CA ALA A 133 -26.97 -12.21 -13.47
C ALA A 133 -25.81 -12.10 -14.45
N VAL A 134 -25.35 -10.88 -14.68
CA VAL A 134 -24.09 -10.61 -15.39
C VAL A 134 -22.94 -10.87 -14.41
N GLN A 135 -21.87 -11.53 -14.87
CA GLN A 135 -20.74 -11.93 -13.99
C GLN A 135 -19.44 -11.23 -14.34
N SER A 136 -19.27 -10.84 -15.60
CA SER A 136 -18.11 -10.11 -16.08
C SER A 136 -18.42 -9.45 -17.42
N LEU A 137 -17.65 -8.43 -17.80
CA LEU A 137 -17.76 -7.75 -19.08
C LEU A 137 -16.39 -7.28 -19.57
N SER A 138 -16.27 -7.04 -20.87
CA SER A 138 -15.11 -6.46 -21.53
C SER A 138 -15.57 -5.65 -22.74
N ALA A 139 -14.87 -4.58 -23.08
CA ALA A 139 -15.28 -3.66 -24.15
C ALA A 139 -14.13 -3.37 -25.11
N TYR A 140 -14.44 -3.35 -26.41
CA TYR A 140 -13.51 -2.94 -27.45
C TYR A 140 -14.28 -2.33 -28.63
N GLU A 141 -13.94 -1.08 -28.99
CA GLU A 141 -14.62 -0.30 -30.04
C GLU A 141 -16.14 -0.20 -29.84
N LYS A 142 -16.90 -0.87 -30.69
CA LYS A 142 -18.36 -0.91 -30.70
C LYS A 142 -18.93 -2.13 -29.99
N TYR A 143 -18.07 -3.02 -29.52
CA TYR A 143 -18.45 -4.28 -28.94
C TYR A 143 -18.29 -4.26 -27.43
N VAL A 144 -19.29 -4.83 -26.74
CA VAL A 144 -19.20 -5.20 -25.33
C VAL A 144 -19.50 -6.69 -25.26
N THR A 145 -18.56 -7.47 -24.77
CA THR A 145 -18.80 -8.89 -24.46
C THR A 145 -19.02 -9.06 -22.98
N TYR A 146 -19.90 -9.98 -22.59
CA TYR A 146 -20.25 -10.19 -21.18
C TYR A 146 -20.67 -11.62 -20.92
N GLU A 147 -20.48 -12.05 -19.68
CA GLU A 147 -20.85 -13.37 -19.17
C GLU A 147 -22.18 -13.28 -18.42
N VAL A 148 -23.14 -14.12 -18.77
CA VAL A 148 -24.43 -14.25 -18.07
C VAL A 148 -24.52 -15.60 -17.39
N LYS A 149 -24.91 -15.62 -16.13
CA LYS A 149 -25.13 -16.83 -15.34
C LYS A 149 -26.50 -17.43 -15.60
N ASN A 150 -26.51 -18.69 -16.04
CA ASN A 150 -27.68 -19.55 -16.08
C ASN A 150 -27.76 -20.41 -14.80
N ASP A 151 -28.78 -21.26 -14.70
CA ASP A 151 -29.03 -22.08 -13.50
C ASP A 151 -27.79 -22.90 -13.09
N ASN A 152 -27.11 -23.52 -14.05
CA ASN A 152 -25.92 -24.36 -13.80
C ASN A 152 -24.76 -24.12 -14.78
N THR A 153 -24.86 -23.12 -15.65
CA THR A 153 -23.86 -22.80 -16.68
C THR A 153 -23.68 -21.30 -16.75
N THR A 154 -22.74 -20.84 -17.57
CA THR A 154 -22.72 -19.44 -18.00
C THR A 154 -22.92 -19.41 -19.52
N ASP A 155 -23.05 -18.23 -20.09
CA ASP A 155 -22.95 -18.02 -21.54
C ASP A 155 -22.26 -16.69 -21.85
N VAL A 156 -21.57 -16.64 -22.99
CA VAL A 156 -20.93 -15.43 -23.52
C VAL A 156 -21.88 -14.74 -24.49
N PHE A 157 -22.13 -13.46 -24.25
CA PHE A 157 -22.90 -12.60 -25.14
C PHE A 157 -22.01 -11.53 -25.76
N LEU A 158 -22.46 -11.02 -26.90
CA LEU A 158 -21.85 -9.91 -27.62
C LEU A 158 -22.90 -8.85 -27.93
N LEU A 159 -22.69 -7.66 -27.39
CA LEU A 159 -23.44 -6.45 -27.68
C LEU A 159 -22.68 -5.64 -28.75
N ASN A 160 -23.36 -5.24 -29.83
CA ASN A 160 -22.87 -4.30 -30.83
C ASN A 160 -23.63 -2.98 -30.75
N LYS A 161 -22.98 -1.92 -30.23
CA LYS A 161 -23.62 -0.63 -29.95
C LYS A 161 -24.01 0.17 -31.20
N ASN A 162 -23.55 -0.26 -32.37
CA ASN A 162 -23.88 0.34 -33.66
C ASN A 162 -25.02 -0.39 -34.39
N SER A 163 -25.63 -1.41 -33.77
CA SER A 163 -26.76 -2.13 -34.37
C SER A 163 -27.96 -1.20 -34.59
N VAL A 164 -28.74 -1.50 -35.63
CA VAL A 164 -29.84 -0.64 -36.11
C VAL A 164 -31.11 -0.86 -35.27
N SER A 165 -31.28 -2.04 -34.66
CA SER A 165 -32.34 -2.33 -33.69
C SER A 165 -31.78 -2.93 -32.40
N VAL A 166 -32.62 -2.93 -31.35
CA VAL A 166 -32.31 -3.56 -30.06
C VAL A 166 -32.25 -5.09 -30.20
N GLU A 167 -33.08 -5.70 -31.05
CA GLU A 167 -33.00 -7.16 -31.27
C GLU A 167 -31.70 -7.58 -31.98
N GLU A 168 -31.17 -6.74 -32.87
CA GLU A 168 -29.88 -6.96 -33.54
C GLU A 168 -28.68 -6.52 -32.68
N MET A 169 -28.91 -5.88 -31.54
CA MET A 169 -27.86 -5.37 -30.67
C MET A 169 -27.13 -6.49 -29.94
N VAL A 170 -27.82 -7.57 -29.56
CA VAL A 170 -27.27 -8.64 -28.73
C VAL A 170 -27.24 -9.96 -29.49
N LYS A 171 -26.08 -10.60 -29.50
CA LYS A 171 -25.89 -11.94 -30.02
C LYS A 171 -25.41 -12.86 -28.90
N ASN A 172 -26.11 -13.96 -28.69
CA ASN A 172 -25.59 -15.04 -27.84
C ASN A 172 -24.50 -15.82 -28.60
N ILE A 173 -23.28 -15.86 -28.07
CA ILE A 173 -22.12 -16.49 -28.70
C ILE A 173 -22.02 -17.96 -28.33
N THR A 174 -22.34 -18.29 -27.09
CA THR A 174 -22.38 -19.67 -26.61
C THR A 174 -23.78 -20.04 -26.16
N ASN A 175 -24.10 -21.31 -26.24
CA ASN A 175 -25.35 -21.86 -25.72
C ASN A 175 -25.10 -23.27 -25.19
N ASP A 176 -23.91 -23.47 -24.64
CA ASP A 176 -23.37 -24.80 -24.35
C ASP A 176 -23.51 -25.15 -22.86
N GLU A 177 -23.52 -26.44 -22.57
CA GLU A 177 -23.67 -26.97 -21.21
C GLU A 177 -22.34 -26.90 -20.44
N SER A 178 -21.68 -25.73 -20.45
CA SER A 178 -20.37 -25.50 -19.83
C SER A 178 -20.29 -24.13 -19.13
N TYR A 179 -19.27 -23.92 -18.30
CA TYR A 179 -18.98 -22.59 -17.73
C TYR A 179 -17.97 -21.87 -18.61
N GLN A 180 -18.36 -20.76 -19.22
CA GLN A 180 -17.46 -19.80 -19.86
C GLN A 180 -17.21 -18.65 -18.90
N LYS A 181 -15.94 -18.37 -18.63
CA LYS A 181 -15.52 -17.43 -17.60
C LYS A 181 -14.72 -16.28 -18.19
N SER A 182 -15.07 -15.07 -17.77
CA SER A 182 -14.31 -13.84 -18.02
C SER A 182 -14.00 -13.62 -19.50
N PRO A 183 -15.01 -13.51 -20.39
CA PRO A 183 -14.78 -13.20 -21.78
C PRO A 183 -14.11 -11.83 -21.93
N VAL A 184 -13.04 -11.80 -22.69
CA VAL A 184 -12.27 -10.59 -23.03
C VAL A 184 -12.26 -10.40 -24.54
N ILE A 185 -12.26 -9.16 -25.01
CA ILE A 185 -12.32 -8.84 -26.44
C ILE A 185 -11.19 -7.92 -26.88
N PHE A 186 -10.59 -8.23 -28.02
CA PHE A 186 -9.68 -7.34 -28.74
C PHE A 186 -9.91 -7.46 -30.25
N GLY A 187 -10.17 -6.34 -30.92
CA GLY A 187 -10.50 -6.34 -32.34
C GLY A 187 -11.79 -7.13 -32.61
N SER A 188 -11.70 -8.18 -33.41
CA SER A 188 -12.81 -9.12 -33.67
C SER A 188 -12.75 -10.40 -32.84
N LEU A 189 -11.73 -10.60 -32.00
CA LEU A 189 -11.50 -11.85 -31.30
C LEU A 189 -11.97 -11.74 -29.85
N ILE A 190 -12.83 -12.67 -29.44
CA ILE A 190 -13.22 -12.89 -28.05
C ILE A 190 -12.45 -14.09 -27.54
N ALA A 191 -11.92 -14.03 -26.32
CA ALA A 191 -11.28 -15.16 -25.65
C ALA A 191 -11.88 -15.38 -24.26
N TRP A 192 -11.95 -16.65 -23.82
CA TRP A 192 -12.45 -17.01 -22.49
C TRP A 192 -11.87 -18.35 -22.01
N GLY A 193 -12.01 -18.60 -20.71
CA GLY A 193 -11.79 -19.93 -20.12
C GLY A 193 -13.07 -20.74 -20.12
N GLU A 194 -13.05 -21.96 -20.66
CA GLU A 194 -14.21 -22.87 -20.72
C GLU A 194 -14.01 -24.08 -19.81
N PHE A 195 -14.96 -24.36 -18.93
CA PHE A 195 -14.89 -25.38 -17.89
C PHE A 195 -16.10 -26.31 -17.95
N SER A 196 -15.88 -27.59 -17.66
CA SER A 196 -16.95 -28.60 -17.66
C SER A 196 -17.95 -28.38 -16.52
N VAL A 197 -19.17 -28.90 -16.68
CA VAL A 197 -20.14 -29.00 -15.57
C VAL A 197 -20.01 -30.35 -14.89
N CYS A 198 -20.01 -30.36 -13.56
CA CYS A 198 -20.07 -31.60 -12.79
C CYS A 198 -21.48 -32.19 -12.83
N LYS A 199 -21.59 -33.47 -13.19
CA LYS A 199 -22.87 -34.18 -13.09
C LYS A 199 -23.09 -34.61 -11.65
N THR A 200 -24.36 -34.80 -11.28
CA THR A 200 -24.78 -35.24 -9.93
C THR A 200 -24.17 -36.59 -9.52
N GLU A 201 -23.76 -37.41 -10.49
CA GLU A 201 -23.12 -38.71 -10.31
C GLU A 201 -21.58 -38.63 -10.16
N ASP A 202 -20.97 -37.47 -10.42
CA ASP A 202 -19.52 -37.30 -10.40
C ASP A 202 -19.02 -36.98 -8.96
N VAL A 203 -18.81 -38.03 -8.16
CA VAL A 203 -18.29 -37.90 -6.79
C VAL A 203 -16.88 -37.29 -6.81
N GLY A 204 -16.72 -36.14 -6.14
CA GLY A 204 -15.44 -35.42 -6.04
C GLY A 204 -15.09 -34.59 -7.28
N CYS A 205 -16.07 -34.31 -8.14
CA CYS A 205 -15.88 -33.42 -9.27
C CYS A 205 -15.66 -31.97 -8.83
N ASP A 206 -14.61 -31.36 -9.38
CA ASP A 206 -14.34 -29.93 -9.31
C ASP A 206 -14.35 -29.40 -10.75
N PRO A 207 -15.37 -28.62 -11.16
CA PRO A 207 -15.52 -28.19 -12.54
C PRO A 207 -14.42 -27.21 -12.96
N PHE A 208 -13.79 -26.53 -11.99
CA PHE A 208 -12.78 -25.51 -12.24
C PHE A 208 -11.34 -26.04 -12.16
N LYS A 209 -11.17 -27.34 -11.91
CA LYS A 209 -9.85 -27.98 -11.83
C LYS A 209 -9.09 -27.93 -13.15
N TYR A 210 -9.79 -28.17 -14.26
CA TYR A 210 -9.25 -28.14 -15.61
C TYR A 210 -10.16 -27.32 -16.52
N GLY A 211 -9.57 -26.40 -17.29
CA GLY A 211 -10.27 -25.58 -18.25
C GLY A 211 -9.67 -25.65 -19.66
N ARG A 212 -10.30 -24.94 -20.59
CA ARG A 212 -9.85 -24.79 -21.98
C ARG A 212 -9.71 -23.31 -22.31
N VAL A 213 -8.65 -22.95 -23.01
CA VAL A 213 -8.48 -21.61 -23.55
C VAL A 213 -9.15 -21.57 -24.92
N ILE A 214 -10.22 -20.77 -25.04
CA ILE A 214 -11.03 -20.69 -26.25
C ILE A 214 -10.90 -19.31 -26.88
N THR A 215 -10.99 -19.26 -28.21
CA THR A 215 -11.20 -18.02 -28.96
C THR A 215 -12.40 -18.13 -29.90
N TYR A 216 -13.06 -17.02 -30.16
CA TYR A 216 -14.12 -16.86 -31.15
C TYR A 216 -13.90 -15.60 -31.96
N ASP A 217 -13.81 -15.74 -33.28
CA ASP A 217 -13.74 -14.59 -34.19
C ASP A 217 -15.15 -14.18 -34.63
N ILE A 218 -15.55 -12.96 -34.27
CA ILE A 218 -16.87 -12.39 -34.53
C ILE A 218 -17.16 -12.30 -36.03
N LEU A 219 -16.14 -12.05 -36.85
CA LEU A 219 -16.33 -11.83 -38.30
C LEU A 219 -16.52 -13.13 -39.05
N SER A 220 -15.74 -14.16 -38.72
CA SER A 220 -15.82 -15.47 -39.36
C SER A 220 -16.78 -16.45 -38.69
N GLY A 221 -17.14 -16.19 -37.42
CA GLY A 221 -17.93 -17.09 -36.59
C GLY A 221 -17.18 -18.34 -36.12
N VAL A 222 -15.84 -18.37 -36.28
CA VAL A 222 -15.03 -19.55 -35.99
C VAL A 222 -14.64 -19.59 -34.51
N LYS A 223 -15.05 -20.66 -33.81
CA LYS A 223 -14.59 -21.04 -32.46
C LYS A 223 -13.33 -21.92 -32.58
N LYS A 224 -12.28 -21.64 -31.78
CA LYS A 224 -11.06 -22.46 -31.71
C LYS A 224 -10.68 -22.76 -30.27
N ILE A 225 -10.32 -24.01 -30.02
CA ILE A 225 -9.63 -24.44 -28.80
C ILE A 225 -8.14 -24.14 -29.01
N ILE A 226 -7.61 -23.20 -28.25
CA ILE A 226 -6.18 -22.83 -28.27
C ILE A 226 -5.37 -23.80 -27.42
N LYS A 227 -5.90 -24.12 -26.25
CA LYS A 227 -5.29 -25.12 -25.36
C LYS A 227 -6.37 -25.86 -24.60
N ASP A 228 -6.19 -27.18 -24.51
CA ASP A 228 -7.08 -28.08 -23.80
C ASP A 228 -6.43 -28.58 -22.50
N ASN A 229 -7.26 -29.02 -21.55
CA ASN A 229 -6.87 -29.62 -20.28
C ASN A 229 -5.88 -28.76 -19.45
N VAL A 230 -6.18 -27.48 -19.32
CA VAL A 230 -5.36 -26.51 -18.60
C VAL A 230 -5.67 -26.55 -17.10
N ALA A 231 -4.71 -27.04 -16.30
CA ALA A 231 -4.86 -27.13 -14.86
C ALA A 231 -4.77 -25.75 -14.18
N SER A 232 -5.70 -25.46 -13.26
CA SER A 232 -5.77 -24.19 -12.52
C SER A 232 -5.77 -22.95 -13.43
N LEU A 233 -6.53 -23.03 -14.54
CA LEU A 233 -6.65 -21.95 -15.52
C LEU A 233 -7.18 -20.66 -14.86
N SER A 234 -6.40 -19.58 -14.94
CA SER A 234 -6.88 -18.23 -14.62
C SER A 234 -7.74 -17.64 -15.74
N PRO A 235 -8.41 -16.49 -15.50
CA PRO A 235 -9.01 -15.71 -16.59
C PRO A 235 -8.03 -15.50 -17.76
N VAL A 236 -8.54 -15.68 -18.97
CA VAL A 236 -7.78 -15.51 -20.22
C VAL A 236 -7.75 -14.02 -20.57
N GLN A 237 -6.61 -13.53 -21.01
CA GLN A 237 -6.40 -12.18 -21.50
C GLN A 237 -6.05 -12.19 -22.98
N ILE A 238 -6.32 -11.07 -23.67
CA ILE A 238 -6.04 -10.91 -25.10
C ILE A 238 -5.58 -9.48 -25.41
N ASN A 239 -4.61 -9.36 -26.32
CA ASN A 239 -4.23 -8.09 -26.94
C ASN A 239 -4.15 -8.25 -28.47
N ASN A 240 -3.48 -7.32 -29.15
CA ASN A 240 -3.34 -7.28 -30.60
C ASN A 240 -2.54 -8.41 -31.24
N TRP A 241 -1.83 -9.25 -30.47
CA TRP A 241 -0.98 -10.30 -31.04
C TRP A 241 -0.93 -11.61 -30.23
N ALA A 242 -1.31 -11.59 -28.96
CA ALA A 242 -1.23 -12.73 -28.06
C ALA A 242 -2.46 -12.93 -27.17
N LEU A 243 -2.53 -14.15 -26.64
CA LEU A 243 -3.32 -14.54 -25.48
C LEU A 243 -2.39 -14.70 -24.27
N SER A 244 -2.91 -14.46 -23.08
CA SER A 244 -2.20 -14.75 -21.83
C SER A 244 -3.11 -15.39 -20.79
N TRP A 245 -2.59 -16.34 -20.04
CA TRP A 245 -3.25 -17.00 -18.92
C TRP A 245 -2.20 -17.54 -17.96
N SER A 246 -2.63 -18.05 -16.81
CA SER A 246 -1.77 -18.84 -15.95
C SER A 246 -2.28 -20.27 -15.81
N GLU A 247 -1.35 -21.20 -15.69
CA GLU A 247 -1.62 -22.64 -15.58
C GLU A 247 -0.60 -23.31 -14.66
N LEU A 248 -0.99 -24.46 -14.11
CA LEU A 248 -0.09 -25.28 -13.30
C LEU A 248 0.81 -26.16 -14.19
N GLU A 249 2.12 -25.94 -14.14
CA GLU A 249 3.15 -26.78 -14.77
C GLU A 249 3.93 -27.54 -13.69
N GLY A 250 3.68 -28.85 -13.57
CA GLY A 250 4.20 -29.64 -12.46
C GLY A 250 3.61 -29.15 -11.14
N SER A 251 4.44 -28.63 -10.24
CA SER A 251 4.01 -28.02 -8.97
C SER A 251 3.93 -26.50 -9.02
N THR A 252 4.37 -25.84 -10.09
CA THR A 252 4.50 -24.37 -10.13
C THR A 252 3.44 -23.78 -11.05
N LYS A 253 2.78 -22.71 -10.60
CA LYS A 253 1.83 -21.98 -11.44
C LYS A 253 2.60 -20.93 -12.22
N VAL A 254 2.43 -20.87 -13.54
CA VAL A 254 3.21 -20.00 -14.43
C VAL A 254 2.31 -19.18 -15.33
N VAL A 255 2.77 -17.99 -15.72
CA VAL A 255 2.10 -17.11 -16.69
C VAL A 255 2.59 -17.42 -18.10
N LYS A 256 1.67 -17.82 -18.97
CA LYS A 256 1.86 -18.17 -20.37
C LYS A 256 1.47 -17.02 -21.27
N VAL A 257 2.27 -16.77 -22.29
CA VAL A 257 1.94 -15.89 -23.40
C VAL A 257 1.99 -16.70 -24.69
N TYR A 258 0.94 -16.63 -25.50
CA TYR A 258 0.79 -17.38 -26.73
C TYR A 258 0.40 -16.46 -27.89
N GLY A 259 1.29 -16.35 -28.89
CA GLY A 259 1.02 -15.62 -30.12
C GLY A 259 0.04 -16.39 -30.99
N TYR A 260 -1.21 -15.92 -31.10
CA TYR A 260 -2.24 -16.63 -31.87
C TYR A 260 -2.04 -16.53 -33.39
N THR A 261 -1.18 -15.61 -33.84
CA THR A 261 -0.75 -15.50 -35.25
C THR A 261 0.45 -16.41 -35.56
N THR A 262 1.37 -16.55 -34.60
CA THR A 262 2.61 -17.34 -34.77
C THR A 262 2.42 -18.81 -34.40
N GLY A 263 1.46 -19.13 -33.55
CA GLY A 263 1.26 -20.46 -32.99
C GLY A 263 2.31 -20.84 -31.93
N THR A 264 3.06 -19.87 -31.41
CA THR A 264 4.17 -20.09 -30.47
C THR A 264 3.87 -19.42 -29.13
N GLY A 265 4.38 -19.99 -28.04
CA GLY A 265 4.25 -19.39 -26.71
C GLY A 265 5.51 -19.50 -25.86
N PHE A 266 5.55 -18.72 -24.79
CA PHE A 266 6.64 -18.67 -23.82
C PHE A 266 6.11 -18.36 -22.42
N ASN A 267 6.94 -18.63 -21.40
CA ASN A 267 6.65 -18.29 -20.01
C ASN A 267 7.24 -16.91 -19.72
N VAL A 268 6.46 -16.03 -19.08
CA VAL A 268 6.96 -14.73 -18.64
C VAL A 268 7.43 -14.79 -17.19
N SER A 269 6.74 -15.54 -16.34
CA SER A 269 6.98 -15.56 -14.91
C SER A 269 8.28 -16.28 -14.51
N PRO A 270 8.88 -15.93 -13.35
CA PRO A 270 9.96 -16.70 -12.74
C PRO A 270 9.61 -18.18 -12.56
N SER A 271 10.60 -19.07 -12.65
CA SER A 271 10.41 -20.53 -12.48
C SER A 271 10.20 -20.96 -11.03
N ASP A 272 10.65 -20.14 -10.08
CA ASP A 272 10.82 -20.54 -8.68
C ASP A 272 9.62 -20.14 -7.80
N TYR A 273 8.65 -19.42 -8.38
CA TYR A 273 7.49 -18.86 -7.67
C TYR A 273 6.20 -19.09 -8.45
N HIS A 274 5.09 -19.26 -7.73
CA HIS A 274 3.77 -19.31 -8.35
C HIS A 274 3.38 -17.94 -8.87
N SER A 275 3.04 -17.85 -10.15
CA SER A 275 2.62 -16.62 -10.80
C SER A 275 1.29 -16.78 -11.52
N TYR A 276 0.38 -15.81 -11.39
CA TYR A 276 -1.00 -15.98 -11.80
C TYR A 276 -1.75 -14.67 -12.06
N ASN A 277 -2.98 -14.85 -12.58
CA ASN A 277 -3.93 -13.79 -12.92
C ASN A 277 -3.30 -12.67 -13.73
N PRO A 278 -2.75 -12.99 -14.93
CA PRO A 278 -2.25 -11.96 -15.81
C PRO A 278 -3.36 -10.99 -16.22
N ILE A 279 -2.98 -9.73 -16.41
CA ILE A 279 -3.73 -8.68 -17.08
C ILE A 279 -2.84 -8.12 -18.17
N MET A 280 -3.35 -8.06 -19.39
CA MET A 280 -2.53 -7.73 -20.57
C MET A 280 -3.19 -6.64 -21.38
N PHE A 281 -2.40 -5.64 -21.76
CA PHE A 281 -2.82 -4.65 -22.73
C PHE A 281 -1.62 -4.17 -23.54
N SER A 282 -1.77 -4.11 -24.86
CA SER A 282 -0.73 -3.62 -25.78
C SER A 282 0.65 -4.26 -25.51
N ASP A 283 1.62 -3.49 -25.01
CA ASP A 283 3.02 -3.88 -24.77
C ASP A 283 3.28 -4.33 -23.32
N SER A 284 2.26 -4.32 -22.47
CA SER A 284 2.41 -4.56 -21.03
C SER A 284 1.62 -5.78 -20.58
N LEU A 285 2.20 -6.51 -19.63
CA LEU A 285 1.60 -7.63 -18.93
C LEU A 285 1.85 -7.46 -17.44
N VAL A 286 0.80 -7.43 -16.64
CA VAL A 286 0.89 -7.37 -15.18
C VAL A 286 0.39 -8.67 -14.60
N TYR A 287 1.07 -9.21 -13.59
CA TYR A 287 0.70 -10.48 -12.95
C TYR A 287 1.16 -10.52 -11.50
N PHE A 288 0.56 -11.41 -10.72
CA PHE A 288 0.97 -11.66 -9.34
C PHE A 288 2.08 -12.69 -9.27
N VAL A 289 2.98 -12.53 -8.30
CA VAL A 289 4.00 -13.52 -7.93
C VAL A 289 3.92 -13.80 -6.45
N SER A 290 3.60 -15.05 -6.09
CA SER A 290 3.53 -15.49 -4.69
C SER A 290 4.92 -15.79 -4.15
N ARG A 291 5.34 -15.04 -3.14
CA ARG A 291 6.61 -15.18 -2.42
C ARG A 291 6.37 -15.54 -0.95
N SER A 292 7.41 -15.99 -0.25
CA SER A 292 7.31 -16.38 1.17
C SER A 292 6.85 -15.25 2.10
N ALA A 293 7.00 -13.99 1.68
CA ALA A 293 6.64 -12.80 2.45
C ALA A 293 5.34 -12.13 1.97
N GLY A 294 4.61 -12.68 0.98
CA GLY A 294 3.42 -12.06 0.41
C GLY A 294 3.32 -12.21 -1.11
N GLU A 295 2.42 -11.45 -1.73
CA GLU A 295 2.21 -11.43 -3.17
C GLU A 295 2.79 -10.13 -3.76
N ASP A 296 3.72 -10.25 -4.69
CA ASP A 296 4.23 -9.11 -5.45
C ASP A 296 3.36 -8.88 -6.69
N LEU A 297 3.30 -7.61 -7.13
CA LEU A 297 2.73 -7.24 -8.42
C LEU A 297 3.87 -6.92 -9.39
N GLU A 298 4.01 -7.71 -10.45
CA GLU A 298 5.06 -7.54 -11.45
C GLU A 298 4.50 -7.04 -12.77
N LEU A 299 5.23 -6.13 -13.42
CA LEU A 299 5.02 -5.63 -14.76
C LEU A 299 6.11 -6.15 -15.68
N PHE A 300 5.71 -6.81 -16.76
CA PHE A 300 6.56 -7.20 -17.87
C PHE A 300 6.24 -6.38 -19.12
N GLN A 301 7.28 -5.87 -19.78
CA GLN A 301 7.18 -5.12 -21.03
C GLN A 301 7.68 -5.97 -22.20
N PHE A 302 6.81 -6.26 -23.17
CA PHE A 302 7.14 -7.16 -24.29
C PHE A 302 8.24 -6.61 -25.20
N SER A 303 8.22 -5.31 -25.48
CA SER A 303 9.18 -4.66 -26.37
C SER A 303 10.63 -4.67 -25.85
N THR A 304 10.80 -4.65 -24.52
CA THR A 304 12.11 -4.56 -23.87
C THR A 304 12.52 -5.86 -23.16
N GLY A 305 11.56 -6.74 -22.86
CA GLY A 305 11.76 -7.89 -21.98
C GLY A 305 12.00 -7.49 -20.52
N LYS A 306 11.74 -6.23 -20.14
CA LYS A 306 12.02 -5.72 -18.81
C LYS A 306 10.95 -6.18 -17.82
N HIS A 307 11.39 -6.65 -16.65
CA HIS A 307 10.56 -6.87 -15.48
C HIS A 307 10.69 -5.68 -14.51
N THR A 308 9.57 -5.25 -13.95
CA THR A 308 9.49 -4.19 -12.93
C THR A 308 8.57 -4.64 -11.83
N ILE A 309 9.03 -4.59 -10.57
CA ILE A 309 8.19 -4.90 -9.43
C ILE A 309 7.49 -3.60 -9.02
N LEU A 310 6.16 -3.61 -9.11
CA LEU A 310 5.30 -2.44 -8.88
C LEU A 310 4.96 -2.26 -7.41
N SER A 311 4.89 -3.35 -6.67
CA SER A 311 4.46 -3.33 -5.28
C SER A 311 5.04 -4.51 -4.51
N TRP A 312 5.56 -4.24 -3.32
CA TRP A 312 6.16 -5.20 -2.40
C TRP A 312 5.36 -5.18 -1.11
N SER A 313 4.89 -6.33 -0.60
CA SER A 313 4.48 -6.49 0.83
C SER A 313 3.71 -7.78 1.10
N LYS A 314 3.48 -8.03 2.40
CA LYS A 314 2.42 -8.90 2.96
C LYS A 314 0.98 -8.42 2.67
N ALA A 315 0.78 -7.33 1.94
CA ALA A 315 -0.55 -6.79 1.71
C ALA A 315 -1.34 -7.63 0.70
N ILE A 316 -2.65 -7.68 0.90
CA ILE A 316 -3.58 -8.25 -0.07
C ILE A 316 -3.69 -7.25 -1.22
N LYS A 317 -3.31 -7.71 -2.40
CA LYS A 317 -3.44 -6.97 -3.66
C LYS A 317 -4.51 -7.65 -4.49
N LYS A 318 -5.37 -6.85 -5.13
CA LYS A 318 -6.41 -7.40 -5.99
C LYS A 318 -6.72 -6.47 -7.15
N GLU A 319 -7.26 -7.09 -8.20
CA GLU A 319 -7.82 -6.40 -9.37
C GLU A 319 -6.85 -5.40 -10.01
N PRO A 320 -5.65 -5.85 -10.43
CA PRO A 320 -4.75 -4.97 -11.14
C PRO A 320 -5.33 -4.61 -12.51
N THR A 321 -5.02 -3.42 -13.00
CA THR A 321 -5.54 -2.92 -14.27
C THR A 321 -4.44 -2.20 -15.04
N LEU A 322 -4.56 -2.21 -16.37
CA LEU A 322 -3.62 -1.57 -17.28
C LEU A 322 -4.34 -0.52 -18.11
N GLY A 323 -3.80 0.70 -18.11
CA GLY A 323 -4.28 1.78 -18.95
C GLY A 323 -3.85 1.62 -20.40
N SER A 324 -4.65 2.14 -21.33
CA SER A 324 -4.39 2.00 -22.76
C SER A 324 -3.16 2.75 -23.27
N SER A 325 -2.64 3.67 -22.46
CA SER A 325 -1.39 4.41 -22.69
C SER A 325 -0.13 3.61 -22.36
N ASN A 326 -0.25 2.41 -21.76
CA ASN A 326 0.83 1.67 -21.10
C ASN A 326 1.57 2.48 -20.03
N ARG A 327 1.04 3.65 -19.66
CA ARG A 327 1.64 4.57 -18.71
C ARG A 327 1.33 4.16 -17.28
N PHE A 328 0.04 3.89 -17.03
CA PHE A 328 -0.49 3.65 -15.71
C PHE A 328 -0.81 2.16 -15.49
N VAL A 329 -0.50 1.71 -14.28
CA VAL A 329 -1.03 0.46 -13.70
C VAL A 329 -1.74 0.83 -12.41
N SER A 330 -2.90 0.25 -12.12
CA SER A 330 -3.57 0.46 -10.83
C SER A 330 -4.01 -0.85 -10.21
N TRP A 331 -4.18 -0.88 -8.89
CA TRP A 331 -4.64 -2.05 -8.15
C TRP A 331 -5.27 -1.61 -6.83
N ILE A 332 -6.04 -2.50 -6.21
CA ILE A 332 -6.47 -2.33 -4.83
C ILE A 332 -5.43 -2.97 -3.91
N ASP A 333 -5.06 -2.27 -2.85
CA ASP A 333 -4.10 -2.73 -1.85
C ASP A 333 -4.61 -2.41 -0.44
N ASN A 334 -4.51 -3.38 0.46
CA ASN A 334 -5.02 -3.25 1.83
C ASN A 334 -3.95 -3.03 2.91
N ARG A 335 -2.71 -2.67 2.56
CA ARG A 335 -1.59 -2.57 3.52
C ARG A 335 -1.84 -1.67 4.73
N LEU A 336 -2.79 -0.74 4.62
CA LEU A 336 -3.17 0.20 5.67
C LEU A 336 -4.50 -0.16 6.36
N GLY A 337 -4.95 -1.41 6.21
CA GLY A 337 -6.17 -1.93 6.85
C GLY A 337 -7.47 -1.65 6.09
N THR A 338 -7.43 -0.90 4.99
CA THR A 338 -8.58 -0.60 4.12
C THR A 338 -8.27 -0.86 2.65
N ASP A 339 -9.28 -1.25 1.88
CA ASP A 339 -9.16 -1.48 0.42
C ASP A 339 -9.06 -0.14 -0.32
N ASP A 340 -7.82 0.31 -0.53
CA ASP A 340 -7.54 1.58 -1.22
C ASP A 340 -6.98 1.37 -2.62
N LEU A 341 -7.23 2.36 -3.48
CA LEU A 341 -6.74 2.38 -4.85
C LEU A 341 -5.30 2.94 -4.90
N TYR A 342 -4.39 2.16 -5.47
CA TYR A 342 -3.01 2.54 -5.75
C TYR A 342 -2.78 2.56 -7.26
N TYR A 343 -1.81 3.35 -7.69
CA TYR A 343 -1.36 3.33 -9.07
C TYR A 343 0.15 3.57 -9.20
N PHE A 344 0.70 3.06 -10.30
CA PHE A 344 2.05 3.29 -10.78
C PHE A 344 1.99 4.11 -12.07
N ASP A 345 2.87 5.10 -12.22
CA ASP A 345 3.03 5.90 -13.43
C ASP A 345 4.46 5.75 -13.99
N SER A 346 4.58 5.07 -15.12
CA SER A 346 5.88 4.84 -15.78
C SER A 346 6.53 6.10 -16.37
N GLN A 347 5.78 7.20 -16.50
CA GLN A 347 6.28 8.49 -16.94
C GLN A 347 6.35 9.52 -15.82
N ALA A 348 6.07 9.12 -14.56
CA ALA A 348 6.45 9.96 -13.45
C ALA A 348 7.96 10.19 -13.55
N GLU A 349 8.37 11.46 -13.66
CA GLU A 349 9.76 11.81 -13.44
C GLU A 349 10.13 11.27 -12.05
N ASP A 350 11.31 10.65 -11.94
CA ASP A 350 11.85 10.08 -10.70
C ASP A 350 11.44 10.97 -9.51
N PRO A 351 10.55 10.51 -8.63
CA PRO A 351 10.11 11.31 -7.50
C PRO A 351 11.29 11.77 -6.67
N LYS A 352 12.46 11.09 -6.69
CA LYS A 352 13.67 11.56 -6.01
C LYS A 352 14.26 12.86 -6.57
N ALA A 353 13.91 13.29 -7.79
CA ALA A 353 14.36 14.56 -8.35
C ALA A 353 13.48 15.75 -7.90
N VAL A 354 12.28 15.50 -7.36
CA VAL A 354 11.33 16.56 -6.95
C VAL A 354 10.85 16.42 -5.49
N SER A 355 10.97 15.24 -4.86
CA SER A 355 10.48 14.92 -3.51
C SER A 355 11.49 15.07 -2.37
N GLN A 356 12.76 15.36 -2.67
CA GLN A 356 13.80 15.54 -1.63
C GLN A 356 13.59 16.79 -0.75
N ALA A 357 12.44 17.46 -0.83
CA ALA A 357 12.11 18.63 -0.03
C ALA A 357 10.77 18.56 0.75
N SER A 358 9.93 17.52 0.63
CA SER A 358 8.62 17.56 1.33
C SER A 358 8.05 16.28 1.94
N GLU A 359 8.53 15.08 1.62
CA GLU A 359 8.11 13.84 2.34
C GLU A 359 8.95 13.57 3.60
N ASP A 360 10.09 14.25 3.73
CA ASP A 360 11.03 14.18 4.86
C ASP A 360 10.58 14.98 6.11
N ILE A 361 9.30 15.28 6.30
CA ILE A 361 8.84 16.11 7.45
C ILE A 361 7.46 15.72 8.02
N ILE A 362 6.82 14.65 7.53
CA ILE A 362 5.56 14.19 8.13
C ILE A 362 5.92 13.33 9.36
N ASP A 363 5.39 13.78 10.49
CA ASP A 363 5.50 13.23 11.84
C ASP A 363 4.08 13.41 12.42
N GLN A 364 3.31 12.33 12.38
CA GLN A 364 1.85 12.38 12.41
C GLN A 364 1.29 12.38 13.85
N ASP A 365 2.01 11.84 14.82
CA ASP A 365 1.75 12.00 16.25
C ASP A 365 2.61 13.09 16.92
N ASN A 366 3.56 13.68 16.19
CA ASN A 366 4.45 14.76 16.63
C ASN A 366 5.39 14.34 17.76
N ASP A 367 5.81 13.08 17.80
CA ASP A 367 6.80 12.59 18.75
C ASP A 367 8.22 13.06 18.38
N GLY A 368 8.48 13.34 17.10
CA GLY A 368 9.77 13.76 16.56
C GLY A 368 10.50 12.68 15.76
N LEU A 369 9.91 11.49 15.66
CA LEU A 369 10.19 10.43 14.70
C LEU A 369 9.31 10.69 13.47
N ARG A 370 9.83 10.42 12.27
CA ARG A 370 9.03 10.61 11.04
C ARG A 370 8.27 9.34 10.77
N ASP A 371 7.06 9.43 10.22
CA ASP A 371 6.22 8.27 9.86
C ASP A 371 6.99 7.21 9.05
N SER A 372 7.89 7.65 8.17
CA SER A 372 8.73 6.77 7.35
C SER A 372 9.78 5.98 8.16
N LEU A 373 10.32 6.60 9.20
CA LEU A 373 11.27 5.98 10.12
C LEU A 373 10.54 5.09 11.12
N GLU A 374 9.38 5.52 11.60
CA GLU A 374 8.48 4.72 12.45
C GLU A 374 8.06 3.41 11.80
N PHE A 375 7.66 3.48 10.52
CA PHE A 375 7.37 2.28 9.73
C PHE A 375 8.57 1.32 9.62
N THR A 376 9.79 1.84 9.57
CA THR A 376 11.02 1.03 9.51
C THR A 376 11.31 0.36 10.86
N LEU A 377 10.99 1.04 11.95
CA LEU A 377 11.23 0.59 13.31
C LEU A 377 10.10 -0.32 13.84
N GLY A 378 8.98 -0.38 13.13
CA GLY A 378 7.81 -1.16 13.52
C GLY A 378 6.92 -0.45 14.55
N THR A 379 7.14 0.85 14.73
CA THR A 379 6.35 1.71 15.62
C THR A 379 5.11 2.25 14.90
N ASN A 380 4.19 2.84 15.65
CA ASN A 380 2.89 3.28 15.15
C ASN A 380 2.86 4.81 14.97
N PRO A 381 2.81 5.34 13.73
CA PRO A 381 2.88 6.79 13.42
C PRO A 381 1.70 7.64 13.89
N PHE A 382 0.81 7.08 14.71
CA PHE A 382 -0.32 7.78 15.30
C PHE A 382 -0.29 7.72 16.84
N VAL A 383 0.76 7.14 17.42
CA VAL A 383 0.87 6.86 18.85
C VAL A 383 2.30 7.16 19.28
N LEU A 384 2.44 8.27 20.00
CA LEU A 384 3.71 8.77 20.54
C LEU A 384 4.59 7.72 21.24
N ASP A 385 3.96 6.75 21.91
CA ASP A 385 4.57 5.68 22.72
C ASP A 385 3.91 4.35 22.32
N THR A 386 4.55 3.62 21.41
CA THR A 386 3.96 2.45 20.75
C THR A 386 3.69 1.30 21.71
N ASP A 387 4.59 1.05 22.68
CA ASP A 387 4.50 -0.08 23.60
C ASP A 387 3.97 0.29 25.00
N ASN A 388 3.70 1.57 25.22
CA ASN A 388 3.08 2.15 26.41
C ASN A 388 3.90 1.92 27.68
N ASP A 389 5.21 2.11 27.59
CA ASP A 389 6.14 1.95 28.70
C ASP A 389 6.44 3.26 29.45
N GLY A 390 6.08 4.41 28.84
CA GLY A 390 6.30 5.74 29.37
C GLY A 390 7.40 6.54 28.65
N LEU A 391 7.97 6.03 27.55
CA LEU A 391 8.88 6.75 26.65
C LEU A 391 8.24 6.92 25.27
N ALA A 392 8.53 8.04 24.62
CA ALA A 392 8.11 8.21 23.23
C ALA A 392 9.04 7.42 22.28
N ASP A 393 8.51 6.93 21.16
CA ASP A 393 9.24 6.09 20.20
C ASP A 393 10.53 6.79 19.73
N ASN A 394 10.47 8.11 19.51
CA ASN A 394 11.65 8.89 19.16
C ASN A 394 12.73 8.95 20.27
N GLU A 395 12.32 9.00 21.54
CA GLU A 395 13.23 9.07 22.69
C GLU A 395 13.97 7.75 22.85
N GLU A 396 13.26 6.64 22.70
CA GLU A 396 13.82 5.32 22.70
C GLU A 396 14.83 5.13 21.57
N VAL A 397 14.50 5.54 20.35
CA VAL A 397 15.38 5.36 19.19
C VAL A 397 16.63 6.26 19.26
N ILE A 398 16.44 7.53 19.60
CA ILE A 398 17.49 8.56 19.45
C ILE A 398 18.33 8.69 20.71
N ARG A 399 17.72 8.55 21.89
CA ARG A 399 18.35 8.92 23.16
C ARG A 399 18.73 7.73 24.01
N TYR A 400 17.83 6.76 24.18
CA TYR A 400 18.04 5.64 25.11
C TYR A 400 18.51 4.36 24.41
N HIS A 401 18.29 4.28 23.09
CA HIS A 401 18.60 3.13 22.24
C HIS A 401 17.94 1.83 22.70
N THR A 402 16.76 1.95 23.33
CA THR A 402 15.82 0.88 23.68
C THR A 402 15.00 0.48 22.46
N TYR A 403 14.19 -0.57 22.60
CA TYR A 403 13.34 -1.06 21.52
C TYR A 403 11.93 -0.46 21.63
N PRO A 404 11.52 0.45 20.72
CA PRO A 404 10.23 1.19 20.82
C PRO A 404 8.97 0.35 20.54
N THR A 405 9.10 -0.96 20.62
CA THR A 405 8.01 -1.93 20.42
C THR A 405 7.99 -2.98 21.53
N GLN A 406 8.85 -2.82 22.54
CA GLN A 406 9.02 -3.70 23.67
C GLN A 406 9.13 -2.86 24.94
N TYR A 407 8.07 -2.91 25.74
CA TYR A 407 7.98 -2.15 26.99
C TYR A 407 9.08 -2.42 28.04
N ASP A 408 9.94 -3.41 27.80
CA ASP A 408 11.01 -3.94 28.68
C ASP A 408 12.08 -4.54 27.75
N SER A 409 13.12 -3.76 27.45
CA SER A 409 14.10 -4.05 26.39
C SER A 409 15.13 -5.11 26.78
N ASP A 410 15.42 -5.28 28.06
CA ASP A 410 16.39 -6.25 28.57
C ASP A 410 15.77 -7.47 29.24
N GLY A 411 14.47 -7.43 29.52
CA GLY A 411 13.65 -8.54 30.00
C GLY A 411 13.77 -8.81 31.49
N ASP A 412 14.24 -7.87 32.31
CA ASP A 412 14.33 -8.02 33.77
C ASP A 412 12.96 -7.87 34.48
N GLY A 413 11.99 -7.32 33.76
CA GLY A 413 10.61 -7.13 34.19
C GLY A 413 10.30 -5.77 34.81
N ILE A 414 11.15 -4.77 34.63
CA ILE A 414 10.85 -3.34 34.79
C ILE A 414 10.62 -2.74 33.38
N LYS A 415 9.84 -1.67 33.29
CA LYS A 415 9.67 -0.94 32.03
C LYS A 415 10.86 -0.02 31.75
N ASP A 416 11.27 0.15 30.50
CA ASP A 416 12.40 1.03 30.17
C ASP A 416 12.16 2.46 30.68
N GLY A 417 10.94 2.96 30.46
CA GLY A 417 10.50 4.25 31.01
C GLY A 417 10.51 4.32 32.54
N GLU A 418 10.25 3.22 33.24
CA GLU A 418 10.32 3.18 34.71
C GLU A 418 11.76 3.18 35.21
N GLU A 419 12.65 2.44 34.55
CA GLU A 419 14.07 2.41 34.85
C GLU A 419 14.72 3.78 34.70
N ILE A 420 14.46 4.45 33.58
CA ILE A 420 15.00 5.78 33.30
C ILE A 420 14.44 6.83 34.27
N ASN A 421 13.13 6.84 34.50
CA ASN A 421 12.49 7.94 35.23
C ASN A 421 12.56 7.79 36.76
N ASN A 422 12.56 6.55 37.29
CA ASN A 422 12.43 6.31 38.72
C ASN A 422 13.68 5.70 39.37
N TRP A 423 14.42 4.86 38.64
CA TRP A 423 15.47 4.02 39.23
C TRP A 423 16.88 4.40 38.79
N LEU A 424 16.99 5.12 37.67
CA LEU A 424 18.24 5.48 37.01
C LEU A 424 19.10 4.25 36.62
N SER A 425 18.46 3.09 36.46
CA SER A 425 19.08 1.89 35.89
C SER A 425 19.21 1.99 34.37
N ASP A 426 19.99 1.09 33.79
CA ASP A 426 20.27 1.00 32.36
C ASP A 426 19.28 0.00 31.73
N PRO A 427 18.28 0.48 30.95
CA PRO A 427 17.19 -0.37 30.42
C PRO A 427 17.63 -1.39 29.35
N LEU A 428 18.93 -1.42 29.04
CA LEU A 428 19.54 -2.39 28.15
C LEU A 428 20.33 -3.46 28.90
N LYS A 429 20.23 -3.49 30.23
CA LYS A 429 21.01 -4.38 31.10
C LYS A 429 20.16 -4.94 32.24
N PHE A 430 19.85 -6.21 32.07
CA PHE A 430 19.22 -7.07 33.08
C PHE A 430 19.82 -6.97 34.50
N ASP A 431 21.09 -6.60 34.64
CA ASP A 431 21.76 -6.25 35.90
C ASP A 431 22.67 -5.03 35.64
N SER A 432 22.16 -3.83 35.93
CA SER A 432 22.83 -2.57 35.59
C SER A 432 24.19 -2.39 36.25
N ASN A 433 24.36 -2.85 37.49
CA ASN A 433 25.60 -2.68 38.25
C ASN A 433 26.54 -3.90 38.21
N ASN A 434 26.11 -4.99 37.59
CA ASN A 434 26.82 -6.27 37.45
C ASN A 434 27.23 -6.90 38.80
N ASP A 435 26.39 -6.80 39.84
CA ASP A 435 26.63 -7.43 41.15
C ASP A 435 26.02 -8.83 41.31
N GLY A 436 25.33 -9.30 40.27
CA GLY A 436 24.73 -10.64 40.16
C GLY A 436 23.28 -10.71 40.61
N ILE A 437 22.60 -9.57 40.77
CA ILE A 437 21.18 -9.45 41.11
C ILE A 437 20.53 -8.54 40.06
N ASP A 438 19.42 -8.97 39.46
CA ASP A 438 18.68 -8.13 38.51
C ASP A 438 18.11 -6.87 39.16
N ASP A 439 17.88 -5.83 38.36
CA ASP A 439 17.49 -4.52 38.86
C ASP A 439 16.12 -4.58 39.56
N LYS A 440 15.19 -5.37 39.00
CA LYS A 440 13.90 -5.66 39.63
C LYS A 440 14.04 -6.27 41.02
N THR A 441 14.87 -7.29 41.16
CA THR A 441 15.12 -7.95 42.44
C THR A 441 15.80 -7.00 43.42
N SER A 442 16.72 -6.15 42.94
CA SER A 442 17.35 -5.11 43.76
C SER A 442 16.32 -4.13 44.32
N ILE A 443 15.42 -3.62 43.48
CA ILE A 443 14.36 -2.69 43.87
C ILE A 443 13.37 -3.32 44.86
N VAL A 444 12.90 -4.55 44.58
CA VAL A 444 12.00 -5.30 45.46
C VAL A 444 12.62 -5.53 46.84
N GLN A 445 13.94 -5.70 46.91
CA GLN A 445 14.69 -5.86 48.16
C GLN A 445 15.10 -4.52 48.81
N GLY A 446 14.80 -3.38 48.19
CA GLY A 446 15.09 -2.04 48.70
C GLY A 446 16.54 -1.59 48.51
N TYR A 447 17.25 -2.16 47.54
CA TYR A 447 18.60 -1.79 47.12
C TYR A 447 18.57 -0.94 45.85
N ASN A 448 19.52 -0.03 45.72
CA ASN A 448 19.67 0.78 44.51
C ASN A 448 20.26 -0.09 43.38
N PRO A 449 19.58 -0.21 42.21
CA PRO A 449 20.04 -1.04 41.10
C PRO A 449 21.37 -0.59 40.51
N MET A 450 21.77 0.68 40.70
CA MET A 450 23.04 1.23 40.22
C MET A 450 24.20 1.15 41.22
N ALA A 451 23.97 0.65 42.44
CA ALA A 451 24.98 0.70 43.49
C ALA A 451 25.07 -0.62 44.27
N ASN A 452 26.26 -1.23 44.19
CA ASN A 452 26.58 -2.48 44.87
C ASN A 452 26.22 -2.41 46.38
N ARG A 453 25.07 -2.99 46.72
CA ARG A 453 24.51 -3.10 48.08
C ARG A 453 24.32 -1.78 48.85
N ALA A 454 24.03 -0.68 48.15
CA ALA A 454 23.62 0.57 48.81
C ALA A 454 22.09 0.62 48.98
N LYS A 455 21.60 0.92 50.19
CA LYS A 455 20.16 1.12 50.44
C LYS A 455 19.63 2.29 49.62
N LEU A 456 18.48 2.08 48.99
CA LEU A 456 17.76 3.08 48.19
C LEU A 456 17.52 4.34 49.02
N THR A 457 18.19 5.44 48.65
CA THR A 457 17.91 6.75 49.24
C THR A 457 16.94 7.45 48.29
N VAL A 458 15.65 7.41 48.62
CA VAL A 458 14.59 8.08 47.86
C VAL A 458 14.84 9.59 47.85
N TYR A 459 15.09 10.17 46.67
CA TYR A 459 15.23 11.61 46.48
C TYR A 459 13.83 12.27 46.45
N ARG A 460 13.69 13.38 47.19
CA ARG A 460 12.40 13.96 47.62
C ARG A 460 11.54 14.52 46.48
N THR A 461 10.34 13.98 46.32
CA THR A 461 9.20 14.54 45.58
C THR A 461 8.32 15.48 46.42
N ILE A 462 8.85 16.07 47.51
CA ILE A 462 8.06 16.90 48.44
C ILE A 462 8.49 18.37 48.38
N LYS A 463 7.50 19.26 48.18
CA LYS A 463 7.63 20.72 48.26
C LYS A 463 8.31 21.16 49.54
N MET A 464 9.26 22.09 49.44
CA MET A 464 9.74 22.81 50.61
C MET A 464 8.62 23.72 51.10
N GLU A 465 8.00 23.40 52.23
CA GLU A 465 6.87 24.17 52.78
C GLU A 465 7.31 25.51 53.40
N ASP A 466 8.60 25.67 53.73
CA ASP A 466 9.18 26.88 54.31
C ASP A 466 9.90 27.75 53.25
N PRO A 467 9.36 28.92 52.88
CA PRO A 467 9.97 29.83 51.90
C PRO A 467 11.35 30.35 52.29
N ALA A 468 11.68 30.38 53.60
CA ALA A 468 12.99 30.82 54.05
C ALA A 468 14.10 29.80 53.72
N GLN A 469 13.77 28.50 53.79
CA GLN A 469 14.68 27.41 53.41
C GLN A 469 14.90 27.38 51.90
N GLU A 470 13.83 27.51 51.11
CA GLU A 470 13.94 27.57 49.65
C GLU A 470 14.83 28.75 49.21
N LYS A 471 14.66 29.91 49.84
CA LYS A 471 15.49 31.09 49.56
C LYS A 471 16.97 30.87 49.94
N ALA A 472 17.25 30.13 51.00
CA ALA A 472 18.60 29.80 51.42
C ALA A 472 19.30 28.85 50.43
N GLU A 473 18.59 27.83 49.94
CA GLU A 473 19.07 26.87 48.94
C GLU A 473 19.38 27.55 47.60
N VAL A 474 18.46 28.37 47.08
CA VAL A 474 18.68 29.11 45.83
C VAL A 474 19.83 30.11 45.97
N SER A 475 19.99 30.72 47.15
CA SER A 475 21.13 31.59 47.44
C SER A 475 22.46 30.83 47.50
N TYR A 476 22.45 29.58 48.00
CA TYR A 476 23.62 28.71 48.00
C TYR A 476 24.00 28.29 46.58
N LEU A 477 23.03 27.85 45.77
CA LEU A 477 23.22 27.52 44.36
C LEU A 477 23.91 28.64 43.59
N LYS A 478 23.43 29.88 43.75
CA LYS A 478 24.02 31.05 43.09
C LYS A 478 25.49 31.24 43.45
N ARG A 479 25.86 31.08 44.73
CA ARG A 479 27.27 31.17 45.17
C ARG A 479 28.11 30.00 44.64
N ALA A 480 27.57 28.80 44.68
CA ALA A 480 28.27 27.60 44.26
C ALA A 480 28.56 27.60 42.75
N LEU A 481 27.61 28.04 41.92
CA LEU A 481 27.81 28.19 40.47
C LEU A 481 28.83 29.29 40.14
N ASN A 482 28.81 30.42 40.86
CA ASN A 482 29.83 31.46 40.71
C ASN A 482 31.25 30.93 40.99
N ASN A 483 31.40 30.07 42.00
CA ASN A 483 32.68 29.44 42.30
C ASN A 483 33.06 28.37 41.26
N TYR A 484 32.10 27.58 40.79
CA TYR A 484 32.34 26.48 39.86
C TYR A 484 32.63 26.94 38.42
N LEU A 485 31.97 28.00 37.95
CA LEU A 485 32.10 28.51 36.58
C LEU A 485 33.06 29.71 36.46
N GLY A 486 33.47 30.28 37.60
CA GLY A 486 34.29 31.50 37.67
C GLY A 486 33.43 32.78 37.71
N TYR A 487 33.83 33.72 38.57
CA TYR A 487 33.12 34.99 38.76
C TYR A 487 32.96 35.75 37.44
N GLY A 488 31.71 36.06 37.07
CA GLY A 488 31.36 36.84 35.87
C GLY A 488 31.34 36.07 34.54
N ARG A 489 31.39 34.74 34.54
CA ARG A 489 31.46 33.91 33.32
C ARG A 489 30.21 33.11 32.94
N TRP A 490 29.08 33.28 33.62
CA TRP A 490 27.82 32.65 33.23
C TRP A 490 26.71 33.70 33.10
N PHE A 491 26.07 33.73 31.94
CA PHE A 491 24.94 34.60 31.63
C PHE A 491 23.68 33.74 31.60
N VAL A 492 22.90 33.74 32.67
CA VAL A 492 21.51 33.31 32.56
C VAL A 492 20.78 34.39 31.79
N LYS A 493 20.20 34.02 30.66
CA LYS A 493 19.75 35.02 29.66
C LYS A 493 18.49 35.75 30.10
N ASN A 494 17.71 35.18 31.02
CA ASN A 494 16.48 35.76 31.54
C ASN A 494 16.05 35.09 32.86
N GLN A 495 15.07 35.70 33.53
CA GLN A 495 14.53 35.20 34.80
C GLN A 495 13.93 33.79 34.69
N THR A 496 13.37 33.43 33.53
CA THR A 496 12.76 32.10 33.29
C THR A 496 13.82 31.00 33.34
N GLU A 497 14.95 31.17 32.68
CA GLU A 497 16.05 30.20 32.71
C GLU A 497 16.64 30.06 34.13
N TRP A 498 16.68 31.15 34.91
CA TRP A 498 17.10 31.09 36.31
C TRP A 498 16.13 30.28 37.17
N ASN A 499 14.83 30.47 36.95
CA ASN A 499 13.79 29.75 37.65
C ASN A 499 13.88 28.24 37.39
N ASN A 500 14.08 27.86 36.13
CA ASN A 500 14.19 26.46 35.72
C ASN A 500 15.41 25.78 36.35
N ILE A 501 16.57 26.43 36.32
CA ILE A 501 17.80 25.90 36.95
C ILE A 501 17.67 25.80 38.47
N SER A 502 17.05 26.80 39.10
CA SER A 502 16.81 26.78 40.55
C SER A 502 15.87 25.65 40.93
N ASN A 503 14.83 25.39 40.14
CA ASN A 503 13.89 24.30 40.39
C ASN A 503 14.57 22.94 40.14
N ALA A 504 15.40 22.81 39.11
CA ALA A 504 16.21 21.61 38.88
C ALA A 504 17.10 21.31 40.10
N TYR A 505 17.79 22.32 40.65
CA TYR A 505 18.62 22.12 41.85
C TYR A 505 17.79 21.76 43.10
N SER A 506 16.77 22.58 43.41
CA SER A 506 16.06 22.50 44.67
C SER A 506 15.04 21.35 44.75
N TYR A 507 14.50 20.95 43.60
CA TYR A 507 13.41 19.98 43.51
C TYR A 507 13.73 18.81 42.58
N GLY A 508 14.48 19.06 41.51
CA GLY A 508 14.92 18.02 40.57
C GLY A 508 16.14 17.23 41.03
N GLY A 509 16.78 17.61 42.15
CA GLY A 509 17.92 16.88 42.71
C GLY A 509 19.23 17.05 41.94
N TYR A 510 19.27 17.91 40.92
CA TYR A 510 20.45 18.15 40.10
C TYR A 510 21.54 18.86 40.90
N ASN A 511 22.78 18.45 40.73
CA ASN A 511 23.92 19.02 41.44
C ASN A 511 24.58 20.18 40.67
N ILE A 512 25.50 20.88 41.35
CA ILE A 512 26.19 22.06 40.81
C ILE A 512 26.97 21.76 39.51
N LYS A 513 27.48 20.53 39.34
CA LYS A 513 28.28 20.16 38.16
C LYS A 513 27.41 19.98 36.92
N GLU A 514 26.26 19.32 37.07
CA GLU A 514 25.26 19.12 36.00
C GLU A 514 24.69 20.46 35.54
N ILE A 515 24.29 21.31 36.49
CA ILE A 515 23.86 22.68 36.21
C ILE A 515 24.96 23.50 35.53
N GLY A 516 26.20 23.33 35.98
CA GLY A 516 27.33 23.99 35.34
C GLY A 516 27.62 23.50 33.92
N ALA A 517 27.38 22.22 33.61
CA ALA A 517 27.49 21.68 32.25
C ALA A 517 26.41 22.27 31.34
N TYR A 518 25.16 22.29 31.80
CA TYR A 518 24.03 22.94 31.11
C TYR A 518 24.30 24.41 30.77
N LEU A 519 24.82 25.17 31.73
CA LEU A 519 25.14 26.59 31.54
C LEU A 519 26.33 26.83 30.58
N ARG A 520 27.19 25.84 30.36
CA ARG A 520 28.29 25.89 29.39
C ARG A 520 27.88 25.49 27.97
N GLY A 521 26.62 25.11 27.77
CA GLY A 521 26.06 24.79 26.45
C GLY A 521 25.69 23.32 26.25
N ASP A 522 25.99 22.44 27.20
CA ASP A 522 25.57 21.04 27.19
C ASP A 522 24.10 20.94 27.67
N LYS A 523 23.17 21.33 26.80
CA LYS A 523 21.75 21.45 27.14
C LYS A 523 21.09 20.12 27.53
N SER A 524 21.73 18.98 27.21
CA SER A 524 21.34 17.63 27.64
C SER A 524 21.64 17.32 29.11
N ALA A 525 22.49 18.10 29.78
CA ALA A 525 22.90 17.82 31.15
C ALA A 525 21.79 18.02 32.21
N ILE A 526 20.66 18.65 31.83
CA ILE A 526 19.46 18.81 32.66
C ILE A 526 18.24 18.61 31.77
N SER A 527 17.31 17.77 32.22
CA SER A 527 15.97 17.70 31.63
C SER A 527 15.02 18.59 32.43
N PHE A 528 14.33 19.52 31.75
CA PHE A 528 13.27 20.31 32.35
C PHE A 528 11.94 19.63 32.08
N ASP A 529 11.68 18.57 32.83
CA ASP A 529 10.39 17.92 32.73
C ASP A 529 9.26 18.84 33.22
N THR A 530 8.11 18.77 32.57
CA THR A 530 7.01 19.75 32.59
C THR A 530 6.45 20.01 33.99
N LEU A 531 6.67 19.06 34.91
CA LEU A 531 6.29 19.15 36.32
C LEU A 531 6.97 20.30 37.07
N ALA A 532 8.19 20.72 36.72
CA ALA A 532 8.89 21.79 37.46
C ALA A 532 8.42 23.22 37.07
N THR A 533 7.87 23.38 35.86
CA THR A 533 7.29 24.63 35.36
C THR A 533 6.03 25.03 36.14
N VAL A 534 5.26 24.03 36.59
CA VAL A 534 3.99 24.18 37.32
C VAL A 534 4.15 24.84 38.69
N TRP A 535 5.36 24.84 39.27
CA TRP A 535 5.56 25.20 40.68
C TRP A 535 5.80 26.70 40.93
N ARG A 536 6.03 27.49 39.88
CA ARG A 536 6.23 28.95 39.98
C ARG A 536 5.13 29.80 39.33
N GLU A 537 4.15 29.21 38.66
CA GLU A 537 3.05 29.99 38.08
C GLU A 537 1.98 30.39 39.10
N GLN A 538 2.09 30.01 40.37
CA GLN A 538 1.28 30.56 41.45
C GLN A 538 2.00 31.73 42.13
N GLN A 539 1.36 32.89 42.04
CA GLN A 539 1.79 34.21 42.48
C GLN A 539 2.50 34.24 43.83
N GLU A 540 3.55 35.09 43.88
CA GLU A 540 4.24 35.70 45.04
C GLU A 540 5.74 35.36 45.12
N LEU A 541 6.56 35.84 44.17
CA LEU A 541 8.00 36.14 44.38
C LEU A 541 8.63 36.93 43.19
N ASN A 542 7.88 37.85 42.58
CA ASN A 542 8.30 38.67 41.42
C ASN A 542 9.37 39.76 41.73
N LYS A 543 10.27 39.61 42.71
CA LYS A 543 11.21 40.69 43.10
C LYS A 543 12.64 40.27 43.44
N LEU A 544 13.28 39.44 42.61
CA LEU A 544 14.74 39.25 42.70
C LEU A 544 15.49 39.43 41.36
N ALA A 545 14.80 39.85 40.30
CA ALA A 545 15.40 40.13 38.99
C ALA A 545 15.95 41.57 38.82
N SER A 546 15.91 42.40 39.85
CA SER A 546 16.46 43.76 39.81
C SER A 546 17.48 43.96 40.93
N ASN A 547 18.74 43.68 40.60
CA ASN A 547 19.94 44.42 40.98
C ASN A 547 21.18 43.75 40.38
#